data_AF-A0A849TJF0-F1
#
_entry.id   AF-A0A849TJF0-F1
#
_cell.length_a   1.000
_cell.length_b   1.000
_cell.length_c   1.000
_cell.angle_alpha   90.00
_cell.angle_beta   90.00
_cell.angle_gamma   90.00
#
_symmetry.space_group_name_H-M   'P 1'
#
loop_
_entity.id
_entity.type
_entity.pdbx_description
1 polymer ?
#
loop_
_entity_poly.entity_id
_entity_poly.type
_entity_poly.pdbx_seq_one_letter_code
_entity_poly.pdbx_strand_id
1 'polypeptide(L)' 'MVRNRDNVGPLSGREIQVLEWIAAGKSDWQIAQILELSPKTVNYHVEHSKKKLRASTRIQAVVAAVRLQLISGTWAP' A
#
# COMPACT_ATOMS: atom_id res chain seq x y z
N MET A 1 7.43 5.90 -24.77
CA MET A 1 6.65 5.85 -23.52
C MET A 1 6.53 4.41 -23.07
N VAL A 2 7.51 3.89 -22.32
CA VAL A 2 7.46 2.51 -21.81
C VAL A 2 6.44 2.46 -20.68
N ARG A 3 5.28 1.86 -20.97
CA ARG A 3 4.29 1.51 -19.96
C ARG A 3 4.88 0.38 -19.11
N ASN A 4 5.52 0.73 -17.99
CA ASN A 4 5.97 -0.17 -16.93
C ASN A 4 4.76 -0.88 -16.29
N ARG A 5 4.09 -1.77 -17.03
CA ARG A 5 2.78 -2.34 -16.67
C ARG A 5 2.87 -3.57 -15.78
N ASP A 6 4.06 -4.11 -15.61
CA ASP A 6 4.31 -5.29 -14.79
C ASP A 6 5.52 -5.04 -13.90
N ASN A 7 5.44 -4.03 -13.03
CA ASN A 7 6.49 -3.78 -12.04
C ASN A 7 6.38 -4.81 -10.91
N VAL A 8 6.81 -6.05 -11.17
CA VAL A 8 6.97 -7.15 -10.20
C VAL A 8 8.24 -6.94 -9.36
N GLY A 9 8.52 -5.68 -9.02
CA GLY A 9 9.62 -5.28 -8.15
C GLY A 9 9.18 -5.13 -6.70
N PRO A 10 10.11 -4.78 -5.80
CA PRO A 10 9.78 -4.49 -4.40
C PRO A 10 8.73 -3.37 -4.27
N LEU A 11 8.07 -3.32 -3.11
CA LEU A 11 7.21 -2.19 -2.78
C LEU A 11 8.03 -0.89 -2.77
N SER A 12 7.47 0.15 -3.36
CA SER A 12 7.98 1.51 -3.24
C SER A 12 7.68 2.07 -1.86
N GLY A 13 8.41 3.11 -1.44
CA GLY A 13 8.15 3.80 -0.17
C GLY A 13 6.70 4.30 -0.05
N ARG A 14 6.08 4.78 -1.14
CA ARG A 14 4.67 5.21 -1.12
C ARG A 14 3.70 4.04 -0.95
N GLU A 15 3.98 2.91 -1.58
CA GLU A 15 3.17 1.69 -1.40
C GLU A 15 3.27 1.18 0.05
N ILE A 16 4.47 1.22 0.66
CA ILE A 16 4.68 0.88 2.07
C ILE A 16 3.87 1.81 2.98
N GLN A 17 4.01 3.13 2.83
CA GLN A 17 3.26 4.12 3.62
C GLN A 17 1.75 3.92 3.51
N VAL A 18 1.24 3.65 2.31
CA VAL A 18 -0.19 3.36 2.12
C VAL A 18 -0.59 2.11 2.91
N LEU A 19 0.16 1.01 2.84
CA LEU A 19 -0.14 -0.20 3.59
C LEU A 19 -0.05 -0.01 5.11
N GLU A 20 0.86 0.83 5.61
CA GLU A 20 0.95 1.18 7.03
C GLU A 20 -0.32 1.85 7.55
N TRP A 21 -0.84 2.85 6.82
CA TRP A 21 -2.09 3.50 7.21
C TRP A 21 -3.32 2.61 7.07
N ILE A 22 -3.29 1.64 6.14
CA ILE A 22 -4.33 0.62 6.04
C ILE A 22 -4.27 -0.30 7.27
N ALA A 23 -3.08 -0.69 7.70
CA ALA A 23 -2.90 -1.47 8.92
C ALA A 23 -3.41 -0.71 10.15
N ALA A 24 -3.27 0.62 10.16
CA ALA A 24 -3.82 1.53 11.18
C ALA A 24 -5.35 1.77 11.07
N GLY A 25 -6.05 1.09 10.16
CA GLY A 25 -7.50 1.20 9.99
C GLY A 25 -7.98 2.46 9.26
N LYS A 26 -7.11 3.20 8.57
CA LYS A 26 -7.50 4.41 7.83
C LYS A 26 -8.18 4.07 6.49
N SER A 27 -9.18 4.87 6.13
CA SER A 27 -9.83 4.81 4.81
C SER A 27 -8.98 5.48 3.73
N ASP A 28 -9.24 5.19 2.45
CA ASP A 28 -8.50 5.79 1.33
C ASP A 28 -8.58 7.33 1.33
N TRP A 29 -9.69 7.87 1.81
CA TRP A 29 -9.85 9.32 1.97
C TRP A 29 -8.95 9.87 3.08
N GLN A 30 -8.92 9.22 4.25
CA GLN A 30 -8.03 9.64 5.36
C GLN A 30 -6.56 9.52 4.96
N ILE A 31 -6.18 8.43 4.30
CA ILE A 31 -4.81 8.22 3.80
C ILE A 31 -4.44 9.30 2.79
N ALA A 32 -5.36 9.66 1.89
CA ALA A 32 -5.17 10.72 0.93
C ALA A 32 -4.91 12.07 1.61
N GLN A 33 -5.64 12.39 2.68
CA GLN A 33 -5.38 13.59 3.47
C GLN A 33 -4.00 13.53 4.17
N ILE A 34 -3.65 12.39 4.79
CA ILE A 34 -2.39 12.23 5.53
C ILE A 34 -1.16 12.31 4.62
N LEU A 35 -1.25 11.75 3.41
CA LEU A 35 -0.12 11.67 2.48
C LEU A 35 -0.12 12.79 1.43
N GLU A 36 -1.06 13.74 1.50
CA GLU A 36 -1.27 14.81 0.51
C GLU A 36 -1.46 14.28 -0.92
N LEU A 37 -2.31 13.25 -1.05
CA LEU A 37 -2.64 12.58 -2.30
C LEU A 37 -4.14 12.69 -2.61
N SER A 38 -4.54 12.25 -3.82
CA SER A 38 -5.95 11.99 -4.10
C SER A 38 -6.35 10.58 -3.63
N PRO A 39 -7.62 10.32 -3.25
CA PRO A 39 -8.09 8.97 -2.94
C PRO A 39 -7.88 7.99 -4.11
N LYS A 40 -7.96 8.49 -5.35
CA LYS A 40 -7.67 7.72 -6.57
C LYS A 40 -6.19 7.30 -6.63
N THR A 41 -5.27 8.18 -6.24
CA THR A 41 -3.84 7.86 -6.17
C THR A 41 -3.55 6.85 -5.07
N VAL A 42 -4.21 6.96 -3.91
CA VAL A 42 -4.12 5.95 -2.85
C VAL A 42 -4.59 4.59 -3.36
N ASN A 43 -5.76 4.54 -4.00
CA ASN A 43 -6.28 3.30 -4.58
C ASN A 43 -5.33 2.69 -5.61
N TYR A 44 -4.70 3.53 -6.45
CA TYR A 44 -3.66 3.08 -7.37
C TYR A 44 -2.49 2.39 -6.65
N HIS A 45 -1.97 2.97 -5.57
CA HIS A 45 -0.92 2.35 -4.77
C HIS A 45 -1.39 1.04 -4.10
N VAL A 46 -2.64 0.96 -3.65
CA VAL A 46 -3.21 -0.28 -3.07
C VAL A 46 -3.27 -1.40 -4.10
N GLU A 47 -3.80 -1.13 -5.30
CA GLU A 47 -3.90 -2.14 -6.36
C GLU A 47 -2.52 -2.61 -6.84
N HIS A 48 -1.56 -1.70 -6.90
CA HIS A 48 -0.20 -2.04 -7.28
C HIS A 48 0.51 -2.87 -6.19
N SER A 49 0.30 -2.52 -4.92
CA SER A 49 0.79 -3.29 -3.76
C SER A 49 0.19 -4.69 -3.74
N LYS A 50 -1.11 -4.83 -3.98
CA LYS A 50 -1.81 -6.12 -4.10
C LYS A 50 -1.19 -7.00 -5.18
N LYS A 51 -0.92 -6.44 -6.37
CA LYS A 51 -0.27 -7.15 -7.47
C LYS A 51 1.12 -7.64 -7.07
N LYS A 52 1.95 -6.78 -6.47
CA LYS A 52 3.31 -7.12 -6.02
C LYS A 52 3.34 -8.18 -4.92
N LEU A 53 2.41 -8.10 -3.97
CA LEU A 53 2.30 -9.02 -2.84
C LEU A 53 1.46 -10.26 -3.13
N ARG A 54 0.94 -10.41 -4.36
CA ARG A 54 0.02 -11.49 -4.76
C ARG A 54 -1.18 -11.62 -3.84
N ALA A 55 -1.73 -10.49 -3.41
CA ALA A 55 -2.88 -10.40 -2.52
C ALA A 55 -4.17 -10.06 -3.28
N SER A 56 -5.27 -10.72 -2.92
CA SER A 56 -6.58 -10.45 -3.53
C SER A 56 -7.31 -9.28 -2.87
N THR A 57 -6.99 -8.99 -1.60
CA THR A 57 -7.58 -7.88 -0.84
C THR A 57 -6.52 -6.97 -0.24
N ARG A 58 -6.88 -5.73 0.09
CA ARG A 58 -5.97 -4.79 0.77
C ARG A 58 -5.53 -5.31 2.14
N ILE A 59 -6.40 -6.04 2.85
CA ILE A 59 -6.06 -6.64 4.15
C ILE A 59 -5.08 -7.79 3.96
N GLN A 60 -5.29 -8.63 2.94
CA GLN A 60 -4.29 -9.65 2.57
C GLN A 60 -2.94 -9.02 2.19
N ALA A 61 -2.94 -7.87 1.51
CA ALA A 61 -1.72 -7.13 1.19
C ALA A 61 -1.02 -6.64 2.46
N VAL A 62 -1.75 -6.09 3.43
CA VAL A 62 -1.19 -5.73 4.75
C VAL A 62 -0.59 -6.94 5.46
N VAL A 63 -1.34 -8.05 5.55
CA VAL A 63 -0.87 -9.29 6.20
C VAL A 63 0.41 -9.81 5.51
N ALA A 64 0.47 -9.79 4.19
CA ALA A 64 1.66 -10.18 3.44
C ALA A 64 2.84 -9.23 3.73
N ALA A 65 2.63 -7.92 3.74
CA ALA A 65 3.67 -6.94 4.06
C ALA A 65 4.23 -7.10 5.48
N VAL A 66 3.37 -7.39 6.47
CA VAL A 66 3.80 -7.70 7.85
C VAL A 66 4.64 -8.98 7.89
N ARG A 67 4.18 -10.05 7.24
CA ARG A 67 4.91 -11.35 7.19
C ARG A 67 6.29 -11.21 6.53
N LEU A 68 6.40 -10.34 5.54
CA LEU A 68 7.65 -10.03 4.85
C LEU A 68 8.51 -8.97 5.57
N GLN A 69 8.08 -8.52 6.76
CA GLN A 69 8.74 -7.46 7.55
C GLN A 69 8.94 -6.14 6.78
N LEU A 70 8.08 -5.86 5.80
CA LEU A 70 8.09 -4.62 5.01
C LEU A 70 7.40 -3.48 5.76
N ILE A 71 6.48 -3.83 6.67
CA ILE A 71 5.87 -2.91 7.64
C ILE A 71 5.93 -3.59 9.01
N SER A 72 6.26 -2.82 10.04
CA SER A 72 6.55 -3.34 11.38
C SER A 72 5.30 -3.63 12.22
N GLY A 73 4.10 -3.23 11.76
CA GLY A 73 2.89 -3.26 12.58
C GLY A 73 2.92 -2.25 13.74
N THR A 74 3.96 -1.42 13.82
CA THR A 74 4.05 -0.25 14.71
C THR A 74 3.55 0.97 13.95
N TRP A 75 2.34 0.86 13.37
CA TRP A 75 1.66 2.02 12.79
C TRP A 75 1.49 3.01 13.94
N ALA A 76 2.22 4.13 13.84
CA ALA A 76 2.56 5.08 14.91
C ALA A 76 1.38 5.50 15.82
N PRO A 77 1.65 5.97 17.07
CA PRO A 77 0.61 6.43 18.01
C PRO A 77 -0.37 7.44 17.41
#